data_AF-A0AB38PKD9-F1
#
_entry.id   AF-A0AB38PKD9-F1
#
_cell.length_a   1.000
_cell.length_b   1.000
_cell.length_c   1.000
_cell.angle_alpha   90.00
_cell.angle_beta   90.00
_cell.angle_gamma   90.00
#
_symmetry.space_group_name_H-M   'P 1'
#
loop_
_entity.id
_entity.type
_entity.pdbx_description
1 polymer ?
#
loop_
_entity_poly.entity_id
_entity_poly.type
_entity_poly.pdbx_seq_one_letter_code
_entity_poly.pdbx_strand_id
1 'polypeptide(L)'
;MKEITYNNQKKEIPDSLEELSPKEYYRYLELVLMMNAGEISPFQMRCKLLSCLLGMKHSLLLCRGEIQEELLAQLPALDGFFDIT
;
A
#
# COMPACT_ATOMS: atom_id res chain seq x y z
N MET A 1 -6.61 10.88 -5.60
CA MET A 1 -5.23 11.01 -5.09
C MET A 1 -5.30 11.47 -3.66
N LYS A 2 -4.46 10.92 -2.78
CA LYS A 2 -4.47 11.16 -1.34
C LYS A 2 -3.07 11.50 -0.84
N GLU A 3 -2.96 12.54 -0.05
CA GLU A 3 -1.69 12.95 0.55
C GLU A 3 -1.41 12.13 1.81
N ILE A 4 -0.20 11.59 1.90
CA ILE A 4 0.33 10.89 3.07
C ILE A 4 1.68 11.47 3.47
N THR A 5 2.08 11.23 4.72
CA THR A 5 3.42 11.54 5.19
C THR A 5 4.30 10.30 5.10
N TYR A 6 5.46 10.43 4.45
CA TYR A 6 6.48 9.39 4.38
C TYR A 6 7.86 10.03 4.43
N ASN A 7 8.69 9.58 5.38
CA ASN A 7 10.05 10.08 5.59
C ASN A 7 10.06 11.61 5.79
N ASN A 8 9.13 12.11 6.61
CA ASN A 8 8.90 13.54 6.86
C ASN A 8 8.61 14.37 5.59
N GLN A 9 8.19 13.74 4.50
CA GLN A 9 7.78 14.39 3.27
C GLN A 9 6.33 14.08 2.94
N LYS A 10 5.65 15.04 2.31
CA LYS A 10 4.33 14.80 1.73
C LYS A 10 4.48 14.07 0.40
N LYS A 11 3.71 13.00 0.24
CA LYS A 11 3.62 12.19 -0.98
C LYS A 11 2.17 12.00 -1.32
N GLU A 12 1.85 12.05 -2.61
CA GLU A 12 0.53 11.67 -3.09
C GLU A 12 0.56 10.20 -3.53
N ILE A 13 -0.46 9.46 -3.12
CA ILE A 13 -0.72 8.10 -3.60
C ILE A 13 -2.12 8.04 -4.23
N PRO A 14 -2.40 7.08 -5.12
CA PRO A 14 -3.76 6.81 -5.57
C PRO A 14 -4.68 6.46 -4.40
N ASP A 15 -5.94 6.91 -4.45
CA ASP A 15 -6.95 6.69 -3.40
C ASP A 15 -7.91 5.53 -3.72
N SER A 16 -8.00 5.16 -5.00
CA SER A 16 -8.87 4.08 -5.49
C SER A 16 -8.25 3.32 -6.65
N LEU A 17 -8.91 2.23 -7.07
CA LEU A 17 -8.44 1.38 -8.16
C LEU A 17 -8.40 2.10 -9.52
N GLU A 18 -9.34 3.02 -9.77
CA GLU A 18 -9.43 3.77 -11.03
C GLU A 18 -8.24 4.70 -11.24
N GLU A 19 -7.56 5.09 -10.17
CA GLU A 19 -6.41 6.00 -10.20
C GLU A 19 -5.07 5.29 -10.38
N LEU A 20 -5.05 3.95 -10.34
CA LEU A 20 -3.82 3.18 -10.52
C LEU A 20 -3.34 3.24 -11.97
N SER A 21 -2.03 3.43 -12.15
CA SER A 21 -1.41 3.14 -13.43
C SER A 21 -1.55 1.64 -13.77
N PRO A 22 -1.45 1.23 -15.05
CA PRO A 22 -1.53 -0.18 -15.42
C PRO A 22 -0.58 -1.07 -14.62
N LYS A 23 0.65 -0.60 -14.39
CA LYS A 23 1.66 -1.33 -13.62
C LYS A 23 1.25 -1.53 -12.16
N GLU A 24 0.71 -0.49 -11.52
CA GLU A 24 0.26 -0.57 -10.13
C GLU A 24 -0.99 -1.45 -10.01
N TYR A 25 -1.89 -1.39 -11.00
CA TYR A 25 -3.08 -2.24 -11.06
C TYR A 25 -2.71 -3.73 -11.17
N TYR A 26 -1.78 -4.10 -12.06
CA TYR A 26 -1.29 -5.48 -12.12
C TYR A 26 -0.69 -5.93 -10.79
N ARG A 27 0.08 -5.06 -10.13
CA ARG A 27 0.66 -5.38 -8.84
C ARG A 27 -0.39 -5.54 -7.73
N TYR A 28 -1.43 -4.70 -7.74
CA TYR A 28 -2.58 -4.86 -6.85
C TYR A 28 -3.24 -6.22 -7.06
N LEU A 29 -3.51 -6.63 -8.31
CA LEU A 29 -4.10 -7.94 -8.62
C LEU A 29 -3.25 -9.10 -8.12
N GLU A 30 -1.93 -9.07 -8.33
CA GLU A 30 -1.02 -10.09 -7.79
C GLU A 30 -1.16 -10.22 -6.26
N LEU A 31 -1.20 -9.08 -5.55
CA LEU A 31 -1.33 -9.07 -4.10
C LEU A 31 -2.70 -9.60 -3.64
N VAL A 32 -3.78 -9.28 -4.36
CA VAL A 32 -5.12 -9.83 -4.09
C VAL A 32 -5.14 -11.34 -4.30
N LEU A 33 -4.53 -11.85 -5.37
CA LEU A 33 -4.43 -13.28 -5.63
C LEU A 33 -3.66 -14.02 -4.53
N MET A 34 -2.50 -13.48 -4.11
CA MET A 34 -1.72 -14.04 -3.00
C MET A 34 -2.52 -14.05 -1.70
N MET A 35 -3.27 -12.98 -1.42
CA MET A 35 -4.12 -12.89 -0.23
C MET A 35 -5.24 -13.93 -0.27
N ASN A 36 -5.91 -14.09 -1.41
CA ASN A 36 -6.98 -15.09 -1.59
C ASN A 36 -6.46 -16.53 -1.51
N ALA A 37 -5.20 -16.77 -1.91
CA ALA A 37 -4.52 -18.05 -1.75
C ALA A 37 -4.07 -18.32 -0.30
N GLY A 38 -4.22 -17.35 0.62
CA GLY A 38 -3.78 -17.45 2.01
C GLY A 38 -2.26 -17.31 2.20
N GLU A 39 -1.53 -16.90 1.17
CA GLU A 39 -0.06 -16.72 1.23
C GLU A 39 0.32 -15.46 2.03
N ILE A 40 -0.55 -14.45 2.02
CA ILE A 40 -0.38 -13.21 2.79
C ILE A 40 -1.67 -12.83 3.50
N SER A 41 -1.55 -12.24 4.68
CA SER A 41 -2.71 -11.69 5.41
C SER A 41 -3.19 -10.37 4.78
N PRO A 42 -4.44 -9.94 5.06
CA PRO A 42 -4.93 -8.62 4.65
C PRO A 42 -4.03 -7.46 5.09
N PHE A 43 -3.45 -7.57 6.30
CA PHE A 43 -2.46 -6.61 6.79
C PHE A 43 -1.19 -6.60 5.94
N GLN A 44 -0.66 -7.78 5.61
CA GLN A 44 0.53 -7.91 4.75
C GLN A 44 0.26 -7.41 3.33
N MET A 45 -0.95 -7.60 2.80
CA MET A 45 -1.39 -7.00 1.53
C MET A 45 -1.27 -5.48 1.63
N ARG A 46 -1.99 -4.84 2.55
CA ARG A 46 -1.98 -3.37 2.72
C ARG A 46 -0.57 -2.81 2.83
N CYS A 47 0.29 -3.49 3.60
CA CYS A 47 1.70 -3.13 3.71
C CYS A 47 2.45 -3.18 2.37
N LYS A 48 2.31 -4.28 1.62
CA LYS A 48 2.97 -4.45 0.32
C LYS A 48 2.44 -3.47 -0.73
N LEU A 49 1.14 -3.16 -0.71
CA LEU A 49 0.52 -2.19 -1.60
C LEU A 49 1.06 -0.78 -1.33
N LEU A 50 1.06 -0.32 -0.08
CA LEU A 50 1.62 0.99 0.28
C LEU A 50 3.08 1.13 -0.14
N SER A 51 3.90 0.09 0.08
CA SER A 51 5.29 0.06 -0.39
C SER A 51 5.42 0.19 -1.90
N CYS A 52 4.51 -0.43 -2.66
CA CYS A 52 4.48 -0.33 -4.13
C CYS A 52 4.16 1.09 -4.58
N LEU A 53 3.11 1.72 -4.02
CA LEU A 53 2.67 3.07 -4.38
C LEU A 53 3.73 4.12 -4.02
N LEU A 54 4.50 3.88 -2.96
CA LEU A 54 5.64 4.72 -2.58
C LEU A 54 6.92 4.45 -3.39
N GLY A 55 6.90 3.51 -4.34
CA GLY A 55 8.07 3.15 -5.16
C GLY A 55 9.20 2.52 -4.35
N MET A 56 8.91 1.92 -3.19
CA MET A 56 9.91 1.29 -2.33
C MET A 56 10.43 -0.01 -2.96
N LYS A 57 11.74 -0.26 -2.83
CA LYS A 57 12.37 -1.51 -3.29
C LYS A 57 12.02 -2.72 -2.42
N HIS A 58 11.59 -2.48 -1.20
CA HIS A 58 11.32 -3.50 -0.18
C HIS A 58 9.98 -3.22 0.51
N SER A 59 9.37 -4.27 1.05
CA SER A 59 8.16 -4.15 1.86
C SER A 59 8.42 -3.26 3.09
N LEU A 60 7.44 -2.45 3.48
CA LEU A 60 7.52 -1.61 4.69
C LEU A 60 7.72 -2.42 5.96
N LEU A 61 7.36 -3.71 5.95
CA LEU A 61 7.65 -4.63 7.06
C LEU A 61 9.15 -4.84 7.30
N LEU A 62 9.99 -4.46 6.34
CA LEU A 62 11.45 -4.51 6.44
C LEU A 62 12.06 -3.16 6.84
N CYS A 63 11.25 -2.09 6.91
CA CYS A 63 11.67 -0.83 7.51
C CYS A 63 11.87 -1.01 9.01
N ARG A 64 12.81 -0.28 9.60
CA ARG A 64 13.09 -0.32 11.04
C ARG A 64 12.78 1.02 11.69
N GLY A 65 12.30 0.97 12.94
CA GLY A 65 12.12 2.13 13.80
C GLY A 65 11.03 3.07 13.29
N GLU A 66 11.28 4.38 13.42
CA GLU A 66 10.31 5.46 13.20
C GLU A 66 9.66 5.43 11.81
N ILE A 67 10.40 5.05 10.76
CA ILE A 67 9.87 4.96 9.39
C ILE A 67 8.77 3.88 9.29
N GLN A 68 8.92 2.78 10.02
CA GLN A 68 7.92 1.71 10.03
C GLN A 68 6.63 2.20 10.72
N GLU A 69 6.75 2.89 11.85
CA GLU A 69 5.60 3.43 12.58
C GLU A 69 4.85 4.49 11.77
N GLU A 70 5.57 5.41 11.13
CA GLU A 70 5.01 6.42 10.24
C GLU A 70 4.19 5.78 9.11
N LEU A 71 4.76 4.78 8.43
CA LEU A 71 4.09 4.08 7.33
C LEU A 71 2.89 3.26 7.79
N LEU A 72 2.98 2.61 8.96
CA LEU A 72 1.85 1.89 9.54
C LEU A 72 0.68 2.83 9.87
N ALA A 73 0.97 4.04 10.34
CA ALA A 73 -0.05 5.06 10.58
C ALA A 73 -0.75 5.54 9.29
N GLN A 74 -0.12 5.38 8.12
CA GLN A 74 -0.72 5.72 6.82
C GLN A 74 -1.60 4.60 6.23
N LEU A 75 -1.67 3.40 6.82
CA LEU A 75 -2.47 2.29 6.23
C LEU A 75 -3.96 2.61 5.99
N PRO A 76 -4.65 3.40 6.83
CA PRO A 76 -6.03 3.83 6.54
C PRO A 76 -6.16 4.65 5.26
N ALA A 77 -5.05 5.17 4.71
CA ALA A 77 -5.08 5.82 3.41
C ALA A 77 -5.52 4.87 2.29
N LEU A 78 -5.35 3.55 2.48
CA LEU A 78 -5.68 2.53 1.49
C LEU A 78 -7.12 1.99 1.58
N ASP A 79 -7.96 2.48 2.49
CA ASP A 79 -9.29 1.89 2.68
C ASP A 79 -10.15 1.96 1.40
N GLY A 80 -9.99 3.00 0.59
CA GLY A 80 -10.67 3.16 -0.71
C GLY A 80 -10.37 2.07 -1.75
N PHE A 81 -9.30 1.28 -1.59
CA PHE A 81 -9.02 0.12 -2.45
C PHE A 81 -9.80 -1.14 -2.07
N PHE A 82 -10.42 -1.15 -0.90
CA PHE A 82 -11.10 -2.31 -0.32
C PHE A 82 -12.58 -2.03 -0.03
N ASP A 83 -13.02 -0.78 -0.16
CA ASP A 83 -14.41 -0.37 -0.10
C ASP A 83 -15.13 -0.75 -1.41
N ILE A 84 -15.41 -2.04 -1.58
CA ILE A 84 -16.28 -2.54 -2.63
C ILE A 84 -17.72 -2.45 -2.09
N THR A 85 -18.45 -1.40 -2.49
CA THR A 85 -19.90 -1.30 -2.29
C THR A 85 -20.66 -1.89 -3.47
#